data_AF-A0A662FX55-F1
#
_entry.id   AF-A0A662FX55-F1
#
_cell.length_a   1.000
_cell.length_b   1.000
_cell.length_c   1.000
_cell.angle_alpha   90.00
_cell.angle_beta   90.00
_cell.angle_gamma   90.00
#
_symmetry.space_group_name_H-M   'P 1'
#
loop_
_entity.id
_entity.type
_entity.pdbx_description
1 polymer ?
#
loop_
_entity_poly.entity_id
_entity_poly.type
_entity_poly.pdbx_seq_one_letter_code
_entity_poly.pdbx_strand_id
1 'polypeptide(L)'
;MSGEWIQWPLMEEEILIIENKENVIFNIPYSLYKNDLEKHLKEIHVNKIYTRQDPLGGPRIILVLDKQNALELKAWITLQLSKSSHKYFVTDLEEI
;
A
#
# COMPACT_ATOMS: atom_id res chain seq x y z
N MET A 1 2.10 20.67 -1.83
CA MET A 1 3.39 20.01 -2.13
C MET A 1 3.13 18.94 -3.17
N SER A 2 3.64 19.15 -4.37
CA SER A 2 3.38 18.34 -5.57
C SER A 2 4.63 17.58 -5.98
N GLY A 3 4.55 16.24 -6.08
CA GLY A 3 5.20 15.52 -7.18
C GLY A 3 6.34 14.54 -6.89
N GLU A 4 7.04 14.60 -5.76
CA GLU A 4 8.29 13.81 -5.61
C GLU A 4 8.13 12.40 -5.00
N TRP A 5 6.95 12.06 -4.47
CA TRP A 5 6.66 10.72 -3.93
C TRP A 5 6.57 9.60 -4.99
N ILE A 6 6.62 9.98 -6.28
CA ILE A 6 6.04 9.23 -7.42
C ILE A 6 7.13 8.74 -8.39
N GLN A 7 8.36 8.46 -7.95
CA GLN A 7 9.39 7.91 -8.87
C GLN A 7 10.23 6.77 -8.31
N TRP A 8 9.88 6.18 -7.17
CA TRP A 8 10.52 4.94 -6.75
C TRP A 8 10.16 3.82 -7.72
N PRO A 9 11.12 3.23 -8.44
CA PRO A 9 10.86 2.08 -9.29
C PRO A 9 10.57 0.89 -8.38
N LEU A 10 9.30 0.50 -8.26
CA LEU A 10 8.89 -0.60 -7.40
C LEU A 10 8.85 -1.90 -8.18
N MET A 11 9.23 -3.01 -7.55
CA MET A 11 9.00 -4.32 -8.13
C MET A 11 7.52 -4.72 -8.03
N GLU A 12 7.08 -5.67 -8.86
CA GLU A 12 5.68 -6.11 -8.91
C GLU A 12 5.22 -6.70 -7.57
N GLU A 13 6.14 -7.28 -6.81
CA GLU A 13 5.87 -7.92 -5.52
C GLU A 13 6.13 -7.00 -4.30
N GLU A 14 6.65 -5.80 -4.52
CA GLU A 14 6.92 -4.85 -3.44
C GLU A 14 5.63 -4.17 -2.98
N ILE A 15 5.45 -4.02 -1.67
CA ILE A 15 4.45 -3.13 -1.06
C ILE A 15 5.22 -2.01 -0.37
N LEU A 16 5.07 -0.79 -0.85
CA LEU A 16 5.70 0.37 -0.23
C LEU A 16 4.70 1.06 0.71
N ILE A 17 5.13 1.30 1.94
CA ILE A 17 4.39 2.07 2.94
C ILE A 17 5.22 3.27 3.33
N ILE A 18 4.63 4.46 3.27
CA ILE A 18 5.26 5.72 3.63
C ILE A 18 4.40 6.38 4.70
N GLU A 19 4.98 6.59 5.88
CA GLU A 19 4.35 7.32 6.96
C GLU A 19 4.93 8.74 7.04
N ASN A 20 4.04 9.73 6.95
CA ASN A 20 4.36 11.12 7.23
C ASN A 20 3.61 11.60 8.49
N LYS A 21 3.72 12.90 8.79
CA LYS A 21 3.14 13.48 10.02
C LYS A 21 1.61 13.35 10.09
N GLU A 22 0.94 13.37 8.95
CA GLU A 22 -0.52 13.46 8.89
C GLU A 22 -1.18 12.15 8.48
N ASN A 23 -0.56 11.40 7.57
CA ASN A 23 -1.16 10.24 6.93
C ASN A 23 -0.12 9.14 6.66
N VAL A 24 -0.64 7.96 6.33
CA VAL A 24 0.14 6.84 5.82
C VAL A 24 -0.32 6.53 4.40
N ILE A 25 0.63 6.39 3.50
CA ILE A 25 0.43 6.08 2.09
C ILE A 25 0.85 4.65 1.86
N PHE A 26 -0.04 3.85 1.29
CA PHE A 26 0.24 2.49 0.85
C PHE A 26 0.27 2.48 -0.67
N ASN A 27 1.34 1.97 -1.25
CA ASN A 27 1.49 1.75 -2.66
C ASN A 27 1.58 0.24 -2.92
N ILE A 28 0.46 -0.33 -3.37
CA ILE A 28 0.21 -1.77 -3.34
C ILE A 28 0.08 -2.31 -4.77
N PRO A 29 0.64 -3.50 -5.07
CA PRO A 29 0.38 -4.20 -6.34
C PRO A 29 -1.13 -4.43 -6.56
N TYR A 30 -1.62 -4.16 -7.77
CA TYR A 30 -3.04 -4.32 -8.08
C TYR A 30 -3.52 -5.77 -7.93
N SER A 31 -2.65 -6.75 -8.17
CA SER A 31 -2.90 -8.17 -7.97
C SER A 31 -3.27 -8.49 -6.51
N LEU A 32 -2.49 -8.00 -5.55
CA LEU A 32 -2.79 -8.13 -4.12
C LEU A 32 -4.08 -7.40 -3.75
N TYR A 33 -4.29 -6.20 -4.31
CA TYR A 33 -5.52 -5.44 -4.07
C TYR A 33 -6.76 -6.25 -4.44
N LYS A 34 -6.79 -6.80 -5.65
CA LYS A 34 -7.97 -7.46 -6.22
C LYS A 34 -8.26 -8.81 -5.59
N ASN A 35 -7.24 -9.56 -5.20
CA ASN A 35 -7.41 -10.92 -4.68
C ASN A 35 -7.96 -10.91 -3.26
N ASP A 36 -7.38 -10.08 -2.39
CA ASP A 36 -7.57 -10.21 -0.95
C ASP A 36 -8.03 -8.90 -0.28
N LEU A 37 -7.48 -7.77 -0.71
CA LEU A 37 -7.59 -6.51 0.05
C LEU A 37 -8.87 -5.72 -0.25
N GLU A 38 -9.42 -5.79 -1.46
CA GLU A 38 -10.64 -5.05 -1.83
C GLU A 38 -11.81 -5.34 -0.89
N LYS A 39 -11.95 -6.59 -0.43
CA LYS A 39 -13.01 -6.98 0.51
C LYS A 39 -12.80 -6.37 1.89
N HIS A 40 -11.56 -6.41 2.38
CA HIS A 40 -11.21 -5.90 3.70
C HIS A 40 -11.30 -4.36 3.76
N LEU A 41 -10.96 -3.66 2.68
CA LEU A 41 -11.09 -2.19 2.62
C LEU A 41 -12.53 -1.68 2.72
N LYS A 42 -13.55 -2.55 2.63
CA LYS A 42 -14.94 -2.15 2.91
C LYS A 42 -15.19 -1.93 4.41
N GLU A 43 -14.31 -2.45 5.26
CA GLU A 43 -14.41 -2.40 6.73
C GLU A 43 -13.55 -1.28 7.32
N ILE A 44 -12.60 -0.73 6.55
CA ILE A 44 -11.67 0.31 6.99
C ILE A 44 -11.97 1.64 6.28
N HIS A 45 -11.88 2.75 6.99
CA HIS A 45 -11.98 4.06 6.36
C HIS A 45 -10.70 4.41 5.58
N VAL A 46 -10.84 4.70 4.29
CA VAL A 46 -9.74 5.13 3.42
C VAL A 46 -9.98 6.55 2.95
N ASN A 47 -9.04 7.45 3.24
CA ASN A 47 -9.17 8.88 2.89
C ASN A 47 -9.14 9.09 1.38
N LYS A 48 -8.26 8.38 0.67
CA LYS A 48 -8.13 8.44 -0.80
C LYS A 48 -7.70 7.09 -1.38
N ILE A 49 -8.29 6.75 -2.53
CA ILE A 49 -7.91 5.58 -3.35
C ILE A 49 -7.70 6.07 -4.78
N TYR A 50 -6.58 5.72 -5.40
CA TYR A 50 -6.38 5.94 -6.82
C TYR A 50 -5.46 4.89 -7.44
N THR A 51 -5.62 4.68 -8.73
CA THR A 51 -4.79 3.77 -9.53
C THR A 51 -3.58 4.51 -10.08
N ARG A 52 -2.48 3.79 -10.24
CA ARG A 52 -1.28 4.28 -10.92
C ARG A 52 -0.64 3.15 -11.72
N GLN A 53 -0.04 3.50 -12.86
CA GLN A 53 0.86 2.59 -13.57
C GLN A 53 2.30 2.86 -13.11
N ASP A 54 2.98 1.85 -12.61
CA ASP A 54 4.41 1.87 -12.34
C ASP A 54 5.18 1.27 -13.54
N PRO A 55 6.30 1.88 -13.98
CA PRO A 55 7.07 1.38 -15.11
C PRO A 55 7.67 -0.02 -14.90
N LEU A 56 8.01 -0.39 -13.65
CA LEU A 56 8.56 -1.70 -13.32
C LEU A 56 7.56 -2.57 -12.56
N GLY A 57 6.79 -1.95 -11.66
CA GLY A 57 5.90 -2.66 -10.74
C GLY A 57 4.49 -2.88 -11.25
N GLY A 58 4.23 -2.57 -12.53
CA GLY A 58 2.94 -2.80 -13.16
C GLY A 58 1.81 -1.91 -12.61
N PRO A 59 0.54 -2.32 -12.74
CA PRO A 59 -0.59 -1.58 -12.21
C PRO A 59 -0.62 -1.63 -10.67
N ARG A 60 -0.88 -0.48 -10.05
CA ARG A 60 -0.82 -0.31 -8.59
C ARG A 60 -2.02 0.46 -8.06
N ILE A 61 -2.35 0.21 -6.80
CA ILE A 61 -3.32 0.96 -6.01
C ILE A 61 -2.60 1.76 -4.95
N ILE A 62 -2.89 3.06 -4.92
CA ILE A 62 -2.44 3.95 -3.86
C ILE A 62 -3.60 4.18 -2.91
N LEU A 63 -3.36 3.90 -1.62
CA LEU A 63 -4.28 4.18 -0.53
C LEU A 63 -3.66 5.23 0.38
N VAL A 64 -4.45 6.20 0.79
CA VAL A 64 -4.08 7.18 1.82
C VAL A 64 -5.01 6.98 3.00
N LEU A 65 -4.46 6.72 4.17
CA LEU A 65 -5.19 6.50 5.41
C LEU A 65 -4.64 7.41 6.51
N ASP A 66 -5.47 7.70 7.52
CA ASP A 66 -4.96 8.22 8.78
C ASP A 66 -4.13 7.14 9.52
N LYS A 67 -3.42 7.56 10.58
CA LYS A 67 -2.53 6.67 11.33
C LYS A 67 -3.25 5.48 11.99
N GLN A 68 -4.49 5.67 12.45
CA GLN A 68 -5.21 4.61 13.15
C GLN A 68 -5.63 3.52 12.17
N ASN A 69 -6.28 3.90 11.08
CA ASN A 69 -6.70 2.96 10.02
C ASN A 69 -5.49 2.33 9.31
N ALA A 70 -4.38 3.05 9.20
CA ALA A 70 -3.13 2.52 8.66
C ALA A 70 -2.53 1.40 9.53
N LEU A 71 -2.59 1.52 10.86
CA LEU A 71 -2.11 0.45 11.75
C LEU A 71 -2.91 -0.84 11.57
N GLU A 72 -4.23 -0.72 11.41
CA GLU A 72 -5.09 -1.86 11.13
C GLU A 72 -4.73 -2.53 9.80
N LEU A 73 -4.56 -1.73 8.74
CA LEU A 73 -4.17 -2.24 7.43
C LEU A 73 -2.76 -2.85 7.43
N LYS A 74 -1.78 -2.26 8.14
CA LYS A 74 -0.43 -2.83 8.32
C LYS A 74 -0.51 -4.22 8.96
N ALA A 75 -1.29 -4.36 10.02
CA ALA A 75 -1.48 -5.64 10.71
C ALA A 75 -2.14 -6.68 9.79
N TRP A 76 -3.18 -6.28 9.06
CA TRP A 76 -3.84 -7.17 8.11
C TRP A 76 -2.92 -7.63 6.99
N ILE A 77 -2.18 -6.71 6.35
CA ILE A 77 -1.21 -7.04 5.28
C ILE A 77 -0.20 -8.06 5.81
N THR A 78 0.39 -7.80 6.99
CA THR A 78 1.37 -8.70 7.61
C THR A 78 0.81 -10.11 7.79
N LEU A 79 -0.43 -10.23 8.28
CA LEU A 79 -1.12 -11.52 8.43
C LEU A 79 -1.37 -12.21 7.09
N GLN A 80 -1.78 -11.48 6.05
CA GLN A 80 -2.01 -12.07 4.73
C GLN A 80 -0.72 -12.54 4.08
N LEU A 81 0.36 -11.76 4.18
CA LEU A 81 1.65 -12.15 3.61
C LEU A 81 2.18 -13.43 4.26
N SER A 82 1.94 -13.63 5.55
CA SER A 82 2.31 -14.88 6.23
C SER A 82 1.56 -16.12 5.72
N LYS A 83 0.38 -15.93 5.12
CA LYS A 83 -0.51 -17.00 4.64
C LYS A 83 -0.38 -17.25 3.13
N SER A 84 0.11 -16.25 2.39
CA SER A 84 0.20 -16.30 0.95
C SER A 84 1.39 -17.13 0.48
N SER A 85 1.18 -17.92 -0.58
CA SER A 85 2.27 -18.57 -1.32
C SER A 85 2.98 -17.60 -2.27
N HIS A 86 2.37 -16.46 -2.57
CA HIS A 86 2.96 -15.38 -3.35
C HIS A 86 3.88 -14.53 -2.47
N LYS A 87 5.12 -14.33 -2.94
CA LYS A 87 6.17 -13.66 -2.17
C LYS A 87 6.11 -12.15 -2.36
N TYR A 88 5.11 -11.50 -1.77
CA TYR A 88 5.19 -10.05 -1.58
C TYR A 88 6.12 -9.69 -0.43
N PHE A 89 6.73 -8.52 -0.48
CA PHE A 89 7.56 -7.99 0.61
C PHE A 89 7.19 -6.53 0.89
N VAL A 90 7.38 -6.10 2.14
CA VAL A 90 6.99 -4.77 2.61
C VAL A 90 8.23 -3.93 2.83
N THR A 91 8.23 -2.72 2.25
CA THR A 91 9.19 -1.65 2.54
C THR A 91 8.42 -0.57 3.30
N ASP A 92 8.81 -0.28 4.55
CA ASP A 92 8.18 0.74 5.39
C ASP A 92 9.17 1.90 5.60
N LEU A 93 8.74 3.11 5.28
CA LEU A 93 9.55 4.33 5.37
C LEU A 93 8.83 5.35 6.27
N GLU A 94 9.56 5.86 7.26
CA GLU A 94 9.13 6.98 8.09
C GLU A 94 9.81 8.27 7.62
N GLU A 95 9.01 9.28 7.27
CA GLU A 95 9.51 10.63 7.01
C GLU A 95 9.74 11.39 8.32
N ILE A 96 10.97 11.86 8.53
CA ILE A 96 11.42 12.63 9.70
C ILE A 96 11.07 14.11 9.55
#